data_AF-A0A927G977-F1
#
_entry.id   AF-A0A927G977-F1
#
_cell.length_a   1.000
_cell.length_b   1.000
_cell.length_c   1.000
_cell.angle_alpha   90.00
_cell.angle_beta   90.00
_cell.angle_gamma   90.00
#
_symmetry.space_group_name_H-M   'P 1'
#
loop_
_entity.id
_entity.type
_entity.pdbx_description
1 polymer ?
#
loop_
_entity_poly.entity_id
_entity_poly.type
_entity_poly.pdbx_seq_one_letter_code
_entity_poly.pdbx_strand_id
1 'polypeptide(L)'
;MRFFGQQGSDRPDDGPVPDASGDDELRSQVEDLLARELGGALVTDVDRAPTPLALARVIEWLTDSGYSYFVDSDGDVGGLWHGRLFYFLLFGHHDEILQVRGQWNRDLSIERLEEILEFTNEWNADRIWPKTYTRVRDNGMVQVFTEVTVDLEHGVSDDQLDQLLQCGLSTGSMFFDALDEYYPDPARQAP
;
A
#
# COMPACT_ATOMS: atom_id res chain seq x y z
N MET A 1 -46.70 -58.64 42.64
CA MET A 1 -45.67 -59.30 43.47
C MET A 1 -44.42 -58.44 43.48
N ARG A 2 -43.67 -58.50 44.58
CA ARG A 2 -42.65 -57.55 45.06
C ARG A 2 -41.23 -58.02 44.69
N PHE A 3 -40.30 -57.07 44.56
CA PHE A 3 -38.82 -57.10 44.77
C PHE A 3 -37.81 -57.51 43.66
N PHE A 4 -37.02 -56.49 43.27
CA PHE A 4 -35.54 -56.32 43.18
C PHE A 4 -34.61 -57.14 42.25
N GLY A 5 -33.72 -56.40 41.55
CA GLY A 5 -32.43 -56.84 41.01
C GLY A 5 -31.70 -55.69 40.27
N GLN A 6 -30.49 -55.34 40.72
CA GLN A 6 -29.61 -54.24 40.27
C GLN A 6 -29.17 -54.32 38.80
N GLN A 7 -28.84 -53.18 38.19
CA GLN A 7 -27.69 -53.06 37.29
C GLN A 7 -27.10 -51.64 37.34
N GLY A 8 -25.79 -51.58 37.62
CA GLY A 8 -25.01 -50.37 37.80
C GLY A 8 -24.71 -49.65 36.49
N SER A 9 -24.48 -48.35 36.61
CA SER A 9 -24.07 -47.44 35.54
C SER A 9 -22.56 -47.52 35.30
N ASP A 10 -22.14 -48.01 34.14
CA ASP A 10 -20.77 -47.83 33.64
C ASP A 10 -20.67 -46.47 32.93
N ARG A 11 -20.05 -45.49 33.60
CA ARG A 11 -19.39 -44.37 32.92
C ARG A 11 -17.94 -44.79 32.68
N PRO A 12 -17.36 -44.57 31.48
CA PRO A 12 -15.94 -44.75 31.29
C PRO A 12 -15.19 -43.76 32.19
N ASP A 13 -14.13 -44.27 32.82
CA ASP A 13 -13.17 -43.56 33.64
C ASP A 13 -12.40 -42.55 32.76
N ASP A 14 -12.66 -41.25 32.97
CA ASP A 14 -11.83 -40.19 32.39
C ASP A 14 -10.47 -40.26 33.09
N GLY A 15 -9.47 -40.76 32.37
CA GLY A 15 -8.08 -40.80 32.83
C GLY A 15 -7.56 -39.41 33.25
N PRO A 16 -6.46 -39.36 34.00
CA PRO A 16 -5.95 -38.11 34.57
C PRO A 16 -5.69 -37.09 33.46
N VAL A 17 -6.32 -35.93 33.59
CA VAL A 17 -6.06 -34.75 32.75
C VAL A 17 -4.56 -34.42 32.89
N PRO A 18 -3.81 -34.28 31.79
CA PRO A 18 -2.40 -33.93 31.84
C PRO A 18 -2.21 -32.60 32.59
N ASP A 19 -1.14 -32.54 33.39
CA ASP A 19 -0.84 -31.44 34.30
C ASP A 19 -0.55 -30.13 33.53
N ALA A 20 -1.53 -29.23 33.52
CA ALA A 20 -1.45 -27.92 32.86
C ALA A 20 -0.31 -27.04 33.41
N SER A 21 0.22 -27.34 34.60
CA SER A 21 1.33 -26.59 35.20
C SER A 21 2.65 -26.78 34.44
N GLY A 22 2.86 -27.95 33.83
CA GLY A 22 4.06 -28.24 33.05
C GLY A 22 4.11 -27.51 31.71
N ASP A 23 2.95 -27.29 31.07
CA ASP A 23 2.85 -26.57 29.80
C ASP A 23 3.07 -25.06 29.99
N ASP A 24 2.53 -24.47 31.05
CA ASP A 24 2.77 -23.06 31.40
C ASP A 24 4.23 -22.83 31.83
N GLU A 25 4.84 -23.78 32.54
CA GLU A 25 6.25 -23.72 32.93
C GLU A 25 7.19 -23.89 31.73
N LEU A 26 6.87 -24.81 30.80
CA LEU A 26 7.61 -24.93 29.53
C LEU A 26 7.49 -23.65 28.70
N ARG A 27 6.29 -23.08 28.61
CA ARG A 27 6.04 -21.84 27.86
C ARG A 27 6.87 -20.68 28.42
N SER A 28 6.87 -20.51 29.74
CA SER A 28 7.68 -19.50 30.43
C SER A 28 9.18 -19.70 30.17
N GLN A 29 9.66 -20.95 30.23
CA GLN A 29 11.07 -21.27 29.95
C GLN A 29 11.46 -21.00 28.50
N VAL A 30 10.55 -21.23 27.54
CA VAL A 30 10.76 -20.91 26.12
C VAL A 30 10.80 -19.39 25.92
N GLU A 31 9.89 -18.64 26.55
CA GLU A 31 9.86 -17.18 26.49
C GLU A 31 11.15 -16.56 27.06
N ASP A 32 11.65 -17.05 28.19
CA ASP A 32 12.92 -16.63 28.80
C ASP A 32 14.14 -16.99 27.93
N LEU A 33 14.12 -18.15 27.27
CA LEU A 33 15.17 -18.56 26.35
C LEU A 33 15.18 -17.68 25.10
N LEU A 34 14.01 -17.38 24.53
CA LEU A 34 13.88 -16.47 23.39
C LEU A 34 14.35 -15.07 23.77
N ALA A 35 13.97 -14.56 24.93
CA ALA A 35 14.43 -13.25 25.42
C ALA A 35 15.94 -13.21 25.64
N ARG A 36 16.56 -14.28 26.14
CA ARG A 36 18.01 -14.37 26.34
C ARG A 36 18.80 -14.50 25.05
N GLU A 37 18.34 -15.36 24.14
CA GLU A 37 19.10 -15.69 22.92
C GLU A 37 18.82 -14.69 21.78
N LEU A 38 17.66 -14.00 21.81
CA LEU A 38 17.22 -13.10 20.73
C LEU A 38 16.95 -11.66 21.21
N GLY A 39 17.07 -11.37 22.51
CA GLY A 39 16.70 -10.07 23.11
C GLY A 39 17.47 -8.83 22.63
N GLY A 40 18.49 -9.01 21.78
CA GLY A 40 19.14 -7.91 21.06
C GLY A 40 18.97 -7.95 19.53
N ALA A 41 18.44 -9.03 18.97
CA ALA A 41 18.40 -9.30 17.53
C ALA A 41 16.98 -9.39 16.95
N LEU A 42 15.94 -9.39 17.78
CA LEU A 42 14.52 -9.37 17.36
C LEU A 42 13.76 -8.22 18.00
N VAL A 43 14.16 -6.98 17.73
CA VAL A 43 13.10 -5.97 17.53
C VAL A 43 12.62 -6.22 16.11
N THR A 44 11.65 -7.11 15.94
CA THR A 44 10.99 -7.23 14.63
C THR A 44 10.33 -5.90 14.33
N ASP A 45 10.43 -5.42 13.10
CA ASP A 45 9.87 -4.12 12.66
C ASP A 45 8.37 -3.98 13.00
N VAL A 46 7.69 -5.12 13.18
CA VAL A 46 6.32 -5.28 13.68
C VAL A 46 6.05 -4.55 15.02
N ASP A 47 7.05 -4.39 15.89
CA ASP A 47 6.89 -3.74 17.21
C ASP A 47 7.34 -2.26 17.23
N ARG A 48 7.81 -1.73 16.10
CA ARG A 48 8.18 -0.31 16.02
C ARG A 48 6.92 0.53 15.87
N ALA A 49 6.71 1.46 16.80
CA ALA A 49 5.60 2.41 16.71
C ALA A 49 5.67 3.22 15.40
N PRO A 50 4.53 3.45 14.72
CA PRO A 50 4.47 4.32 13.54
C PRO A 50 5.11 5.67 13.85
N THR A 51 5.94 6.16 12.92
CA THR A 51 6.55 7.48 13.03
C THR A 51 5.85 8.45 12.08
N PRO A 52 5.87 9.77 12.34
CA PRO A 52 5.26 10.74 11.44
C PRO A 52 5.72 10.58 9.99
N LEU A 53 4.82 10.87 9.04
CA LEU A 53 5.19 11.03 7.65
C LEU A 53 6.18 12.20 7.53
N ALA A 54 7.17 12.07 6.65
CA ALA A 54 8.11 13.15 6.34
C ALA A 54 8.68 12.93 4.93
N LEU A 55 8.95 14.03 4.21
CA LEU A 55 9.55 13.97 2.88
C LEU A 55 10.89 13.23 2.89
N ALA A 56 11.67 13.36 3.97
CA ALA A 56 12.92 12.64 4.16
C ALA A 56 12.74 11.11 4.10
N ARG A 57 11.65 10.57 4.68
CA ARG A 57 11.36 9.13 4.65
C ARG A 57 11.01 8.64 3.24
N VAL A 58 10.34 9.49 2.45
CA VAL A 58 10.07 9.20 1.02
C VAL A 58 11.38 9.20 0.21
N ILE A 59 12.27 10.16 0.47
CA ILE A 59 13.59 10.25 -0.17
C ILE A 59 14.48 9.05 0.20
N GLU A 60 14.48 8.65 1.48
CA GLU A 60 15.17 7.45 1.95
C GLU A 60 14.64 6.21 1.23
N TRP A 61 13.32 6.04 1.18
CA TRP A 61 12.69 4.95 0.44
C TRP A 61 13.08 4.92 -1.06
N LEU A 62 13.08 6.08 -1.74
CA LEU A 62 13.51 6.19 -3.14
C LEU A 62 14.98 5.78 -3.30
N THR A 63 15.84 6.24 -2.38
CA THR A 63 17.28 5.97 -2.40
C THR A 63 17.58 4.49 -2.17
N ASP A 64 16.95 3.89 -1.15
CA ASP A 64 17.12 2.49 -0.79
C ASP A 64 16.58 1.55 -1.88
N SER A 65 15.51 1.96 -2.56
CA SER A 65 14.95 1.24 -3.71
C SER A 65 15.77 1.43 -5.00
N GLY A 66 16.79 2.30 -5.00
CA GLY A 66 17.61 2.59 -6.17
C GLY A 66 16.90 3.41 -7.25
N TYR A 67 15.82 4.11 -6.91
CA TYR A 67 15.08 4.96 -7.84
C TYR A 67 15.78 6.31 -8.01
N SER A 68 15.86 6.77 -9.27
CA SER A 68 16.30 8.13 -9.57
C SER A 68 15.15 9.10 -9.32
N TYR A 69 15.43 10.18 -8.60
CA TYR A 69 14.48 11.25 -8.31
C TYR A 69 15.12 12.62 -8.51
N PHE A 70 14.28 13.64 -8.58
CA PHE A 70 14.65 15.05 -8.56
C PHE A 70 13.79 15.79 -7.53
N VAL A 71 14.26 16.96 -7.13
CA VAL A 71 13.49 17.93 -6.34
C VAL A 71 13.29 19.15 -7.22
N ASP A 72 12.06 19.60 -7.39
CA ASP A 72 11.77 20.76 -8.23
C ASP A 72 11.96 22.10 -7.49
N SER A 73 11.55 23.21 -8.13
CA SER A 73 11.69 24.55 -7.56
C SER A 73 10.82 24.80 -6.34
N ASP A 74 9.73 24.04 -6.19
CA ASP A 74 8.77 24.17 -5.10
C ASP A 74 9.12 23.22 -3.94
N GLY A 75 10.12 22.35 -4.14
CA GLY A 75 10.60 21.39 -3.15
C GLY A 75 9.93 20.02 -3.27
N ASP A 76 9.11 19.82 -4.31
CA ASP A 76 8.40 18.57 -4.53
C ASP A 76 9.34 17.51 -5.09
N VAL A 77 9.20 16.28 -4.58
CA VAL A 77 10.00 15.14 -5.03
C VAL A 77 9.30 14.46 -6.20
N GLY A 78 10.01 14.33 -7.31
CA GLY A 78 9.50 13.70 -8.52
C GLY A 78 10.49 12.69 -9.13
N GLY A 79 10.00 11.82 -9.99
CA GLY A 79 10.81 10.86 -10.72
C GLY A 79 10.12 10.29 -11.95
N LEU A 80 10.85 9.54 -12.76
CA LEU A 80 10.33 8.94 -13.99
C LEU A 80 10.23 7.42 -13.85
N TRP A 81 9.03 6.88 -14.08
CA TRP A 81 8.75 5.45 -14.17
C TRP A 81 8.22 5.12 -15.56
N HIS A 82 8.96 4.32 -16.33
CA HIS A 82 8.65 4.02 -17.74
C HIS A 82 8.38 5.27 -18.61
N GLY A 83 9.08 6.37 -18.32
CA GLY A 83 8.92 7.65 -19.02
C GLY A 83 7.71 8.47 -18.56
N ARG A 84 6.94 7.99 -17.58
CA ARG A 84 5.82 8.70 -16.96
C ARG A 84 6.31 9.39 -15.69
N LEU A 85 5.81 10.60 -15.46
CA LEU A 85 6.22 11.42 -14.33
C LEU A 85 5.38 11.05 -13.11
N PHE A 86 6.03 10.80 -11.98
CA PHE A 86 5.36 10.68 -10.69
C PHE A 86 5.95 11.67 -9.70
N TYR A 87 5.06 12.28 -8.92
CA TYR A 87 5.39 13.12 -7.77
C TYR A 87 4.95 12.45 -6.48
N PHE A 88 5.72 12.70 -5.42
CA PHE A 88 5.43 12.32 -4.05
C PHE A 88 5.25 13.60 -3.24
N LEU A 89 3.99 13.94 -3.01
CA LEU A 89 3.58 15.21 -2.43
C LEU A 89 3.10 14.96 -1.01
N LEU A 90 3.47 15.87 -0.11
CA LEU A 90 2.94 15.91 1.25
C LEU A 90 2.03 17.12 1.36
N PHE A 91 0.84 16.91 1.94
CA PHE A 91 -0.14 17.96 2.20
C PHE A 91 -0.60 17.89 3.65
N GLY A 92 -1.47 18.83 4.03
CA GLY A 92 -2.00 18.94 5.38
C GLY A 92 -1.32 20.05 6.16
N HIS A 93 -1.75 20.27 7.40
CA HIS A 93 -1.17 21.33 8.22
C HIS A 93 0.20 20.97 8.80
N HIS A 94 0.51 19.68 8.83
CA HIS A 94 1.65 19.02 9.45
C HIS A 94 2.36 18.08 8.46
N ASP A 95 2.12 18.26 7.15
CA ASP A 95 2.63 17.40 6.07
C ASP A 95 2.24 15.92 6.24
N GLU A 96 1.05 15.68 6.79
CA GLU A 96 0.54 14.37 7.22
C GLU A 96 -0.18 13.57 6.13
N ILE A 97 -0.52 14.19 5.00
CA ILE A 97 -1.22 13.53 3.88
C ILE A 97 -0.22 13.18 2.80
N LEU A 98 -0.01 11.88 2.56
CA LEU A 98 0.79 11.40 1.43
C LEU A 98 -0.06 11.38 0.16
N GLN A 99 0.48 11.92 -0.93
CA GLN A 99 -0.05 11.71 -2.26
C GLN A 99 1.03 11.23 -3.24
N VAL A 100 0.78 10.07 -3.86
CA VAL A 100 1.52 9.63 -5.05
C VAL A 100 0.72 10.03 -6.27
N ARG A 101 1.21 11.04 -7.02
CA ARG A 101 0.54 11.58 -8.20
C ARG A 101 1.31 11.21 -9.46
N GLY A 102 0.71 10.40 -10.32
CA GLY A 102 1.23 10.13 -11.65
C GLY A 102 0.67 11.10 -12.69
N GLN A 103 1.48 11.41 -13.70
CA GLN A 103 1.08 12.16 -14.89
C GLN A 103 1.43 11.34 -16.12
N TRP A 104 0.45 11.20 -17.01
CA TRP A 104 0.70 10.59 -18.32
C TRP A 104 1.68 11.43 -19.13
N ASN A 105 2.53 10.76 -19.89
CA ASN A 105 3.61 11.39 -20.65
C ASN A 105 3.16 12.01 -21.98
N ARG A 106 1.86 11.98 -22.27
CA ARG A 106 1.25 12.53 -23.50
C ARG A 106 0.14 13.49 -23.14
N ASP A 107 -0.06 14.47 -24.00
CA ASP A 107 -1.16 15.42 -23.94
C ASP A 107 -2.19 15.07 -25.02
N LEU A 108 -3.48 15.21 -24.70
CA LEU A 108 -4.60 14.98 -25.61
C LEU A 108 -5.16 16.32 -26.13
N SER A 109 -5.72 16.31 -27.32
CA SER A 109 -6.49 17.45 -27.83
C SER A 109 -7.80 17.60 -27.06
N ILE A 110 -8.30 18.83 -26.87
CA ILE A 110 -9.58 19.08 -26.17
C ILE A 110 -10.77 18.38 -26.82
N GLU A 111 -10.71 18.10 -28.12
CA GLU A 111 -11.71 17.34 -28.87
C GLU A 111 -11.87 15.90 -28.37
N ARG A 112 -10.90 15.37 -27.60
CA ARG A 112 -10.93 14.05 -26.97
C ARG A 112 -11.43 14.09 -25.51
N LEU A 113 -11.85 15.27 -25.01
CA LEU A 113 -12.15 15.43 -23.58
C LEU A 113 -13.29 14.52 -23.10
N GLU A 114 -14.38 14.40 -23.88
CA GLU A 114 -15.51 13.52 -23.53
C GLU A 114 -15.07 12.05 -23.44
N GLU A 115 -14.32 11.60 -24.45
CA GLU A 115 -13.77 10.25 -24.55
C GLU A 115 -12.87 9.89 -23.35
N ILE A 116 -11.94 10.78 -22.98
CA ILE A 116 -11.05 10.52 -21.83
C ILE A 116 -11.79 10.62 -20.48
N LEU A 117 -12.80 11.48 -20.37
CA LEU A 117 -13.60 11.57 -19.15
C LEU A 117 -14.39 10.28 -18.92
N GLU A 118 -14.98 9.71 -19.97
CA GLU A 118 -15.63 8.40 -19.90
C GLU A 118 -14.66 7.30 -19.44
N PHE A 119 -13.48 7.21 -20.06
CA PHE A 119 -12.43 6.25 -19.66
C PHE A 119 -12.01 6.40 -18.19
N THR A 120 -11.79 7.64 -17.71
CA THR A 120 -11.44 7.88 -16.30
C THR A 120 -12.58 7.53 -15.35
N ASN A 121 -13.83 7.82 -15.72
CA ASN A 121 -15.00 7.52 -14.90
C ASN A 121 -15.22 6.02 -14.77
N GLU A 122 -15.11 5.26 -15.87
CA GLU A 122 -15.18 3.80 -15.85
C GLU A 122 -14.09 3.20 -14.95
N TRP A 123 -12.84 3.68 -15.09
CA TRP A 123 -11.75 3.21 -14.23
C TRP A 123 -12.04 3.46 -12.75
N ASN A 124 -12.45 4.68 -12.40
CA ASN A 124 -12.77 5.07 -11.03
C ASN A 124 -13.99 4.32 -10.47
N ALA A 125 -14.93 3.91 -11.33
CA ALA A 125 -16.11 3.16 -10.91
C ALA A 125 -15.78 1.68 -10.60
N ASP A 126 -14.86 1.09 -11.37
CA ASP A 126 -14.59 -0.35 -11.32
C ASP A 126 -13.40 -0.72 -10.42
N ARG A 127 -12.56 0.25 -10.04
CA ARG A 127 -11.32 -0.01 -9.29
C ARG A 127 -11.20 0.90 -8.08
N ILE A 128 -10.63 0.34 -7.02
CA ILE A 128 -10.33 1.08 -5.79
C ILE A 128 -9.22 2.11 -6.02
N TRP A 129 -8.21 1.77 -6.83
CA TRP A 129 -7.06 2.61 -7.11
C TRP A 129 -6.62 2.57 -8.58
N PRO A 130 -5.92 3.62 -9.05
CA PRO A 130 -5.85 4.95 -8.44
C PRO A 130 -7.15 5.74 -8.71
N LYS A 131 -7.32 6.89 -8.04
CA LYS A 131 -8.23 7.94 -8.55
C LYS A 131 -7.61 8.52 -9.81
N THR A 132 -8.42 8.77 -10.82
CA THR A 132 -7.99 9.30 -12.12
C THR A 132 -8.79 10.54 -12.49
N TYR A 133 -8.15 11.49 -13.15
CA TYR A 133 -8.80 12.73 -13.59
C TYR A 133 -7.99 13.39 -14.71
N THR A 134 -8.61 14.37 -15.35
CA THR A 134 -7.97 15.17 -16.38
C THR A 134 -7.91 16.64 -16.00
N ARG A 135 -6.97 17.36 -16.63
CA ARG A 135 -6.86 18.82 -16.51
C ARG A 135 -6.73 19.42 -17.91
N VAL A 136 -7.63 20.34 -18.25
CA VAL A 136 -7.50 21.18 -19.44
C VAL A 136 -6.53 22.32 -19.13
N ARG A 137 -5.52 22.50 -19.97
CA ARG A 137 -4.57 23.61 -19.89
C ARG A 137 -5.04 24.79 -20.73
N ASP A 138 -4.47 25.96 -20.46
CA ASP A 138 -4.82 27.22 -21.15
C ASP A 138 -4.58 27.18 -22.66
N ASN A 139 -3.70 26.29 -23.13
CA ASN A 139 -3.42 26.06 -24.55
C ASN A 139 -4.38 25.07 -25.22
N GLY A 140 -5.42 24.61 -24.52
CA GLY A 140 -6.40 23.64 -25.04
C GLY A 140 -5.92 22.19 -25.02
N MET A 141 -4.75 21.89 -24.44
CA MET A 141 -4.31 20.51 -24.26
C MET A 141 -4.86 19.92 -22.97
N VAL A 142 -5.19 18.63 -22.99
CA VAL A 142 -5.72 17.88 -21.87
C VAL A 142 -4.64 16.94 -21.34
N GLN A 143 -4.37 17.02 -20.04
CA GLN A 143 -3.50 16.10 -19.32
C GLN A 143 -4.31 15.09 -18.55
N VAL A 144 -3.73 13.91 -18.31
CA VAL A 144 -4.34 12.84 -17.52
C VAL A 144 -3.44 12.52 -16.33
N PHE A 145 -4.05 12.37 -15.17
CA PHE A 145 -3.37 12.15 -13.89
C PHE A 145 -3.96 10.96 -13.14
N THR A 146 -3.12 10.36 -12.31
CA THR A 146 -3.49 9.34 -11.31
C THR A 146 -3.10 9.84 -9.93
N GLU A 147 -3.89 9.52 -8.91
CA GLU A 147 -3.63 9.88 -7.51
C GLU A 147 -3.98 8.70 -6.60
N VAL A 148 -3.03 8.33 -5.73
CA VAL A 148 -3.32 7.62 -4.48
C VAL A 148 -2.99 8.58 -3.34
N THR A 149 -3.97 8.88 -2.49
CA THR A 149 -3.84 9.84 -1.40
C THR A 149 -4.30 9.20 -0.10
N VAL A 150 -3.49 9.31 0.95
CA VAL A 150 -3.76 8.71 2.25
C VAL A 150 -3.39 9.70 3.35
N ASP A 151 -4.29 9.88 4.30
CA ASP A 151 -4.05 10.64 5.53
C ASP A 151 -3.31 9.76 6.54
N LEU A 152 -2.14 10.23 6.98
CA LEU A 152 -1.22 9.56 7.90
C LEU A 152 -0.97 10.41 9.16
N GLU A 153 -1.98 11.18 9.61
CA GLU A 153 -1.94 12.02 10.82
C GLU A 153 -1.39 11.29 12.07
N HIS A 154 -1.63 9.98 12.17
CA HIS A 154 -1.19 9.16 13.30
C HIS A 154 0.14 8.41 13.05
N GLY A 155 0.87 8.77 12.00
CA GLY A 155 2.11 8.15 11.60
C GLY A 155 1.92 6.90 10.74
N VAL A 156 3.04 6.41 10.20
CA VAL A 156 3.11 5.26 9.29
C VAL A 156 4.39 4.47 9.56
N SER A 157 4.31 3.14 9.57
CA SER A 157 5.51 2.29 9.62
C SER A 157 6.28 2.31 8.29
N ASP A 158 7.52 1.83 8.27
CA ASP A 158 8.31 1.78 7.03
C ASP A 158 7.69 0.81 6.02
N ASP A 159 7.24 -0.37 6.47
CA ASP A 159 6.50 -1.33 5.64
C ASP A 159 5.19 -0.77 5.06
N GLN A 160 4.42 -0.02 5.86
CA GLN A 160 3.19 0.61 5.37
C GLN A 160 3.50 1.71 4.34
N LEU A 161 4.54 2.50 4.59
CA LEU A 161 4.97 3.55 3.67
C LEU A 161 5.43 2.94 2.33
N ASP A 162 6.24 1.88 2.37
CA ASP A 162 6.65 1.12 1.19
C ASP A 162 5.42 0.63 0.39
N GLN A 163 4.47 -0.03 1.05
CA GLN A 163 3.26 -0.53 0.41
C GLN A 163 2.44 0.60 -0.24
N LEU A 164 2.29 1.74 0.42
CA LEU A 164 1.55 2.89 -0.11
C LEU A 164 2.24 3.51 -1.34
N LEU A 165 3.57 3.68 -1.28
CA LEU A 165 4.37 4.22 -2.38
C LEU A 165 4.35 3.28 -3.59
N GLN A 166 4.57 1.98 -3.36
CA GLN A 166 4.46 0.96 -4.42
C GLN A 166 3.05 0.86 -4.99
N CYS A 167 2.01 0.95 -4.16
CA CYS A 167 0.62 0.95 -4.60
C CYS A 167 0.35 2.12 -5.56
N GLY A 168 0.75 3.34 -5.19
CA GLY A 168 0.60 4.51 -6.06
C GLY A 168 1.31 4.36 -7.42
N LEU A 169 2.56 3.90 -7.41
CA LEU A 169 3.35 3.69 -8.64
C LEU A 169 2.79 2.58 -9.52
N SER A 170 2.47 1.43 -8.95
CA SER A 170 2.01 0.25 -9.69
C SER A 170 0.62 0.46 -10.27
N THR A 171 -0.34 0.91 -9.46
CA THR A 171 -1.72 1.12 -9.91
C THR A 171 -1.81 2.32 -10.87
N GLY A 172 -1.03 3.37 -10.64
CA GLY A 172 -0.86 4.47 -11.58
C GLY A 172 -0.31 4.01 -12.92
N SER A 173 0.72 3.15 -12.91
CA SER A 173 1.29 2.56 -14.13
C SER A 173 0.28 1.69 -14.86
N MET A 174 -0.50 0.86 -14.16
CA MET A 174 -1.56 0.04 -14.76
C MET A 174 -2.60 0.87 -15.48
N PHE A 175 -3.04 1.99 -14.89
CA PHE A 175 -3.97 2.91 -15.56
C PHE A 175 -3.36 3.49 -16.83
N PHE A 176 -2.11 3.96 -16.76
CA PHE A 176 -1.44 4.53 -17.93
C PHE A 176 -1.11 3.49 -19.00
N ASP A 177 -0.89 2.23 -18.64
CA ASP A 177 -0.76 1.11 -19.60
C ASP A 177 -2.07 0.87 -20.34
N ALA A 178 -3.19 0.85 -19.62
CA ALA A 178 -4.51 0.75 -20.22
C ALA A 178 -4.81 1.96 -21.14
N LEU A 179 -4.38 3.15 -20.73
CA LEU A 179 -4.51 4.36 -21.54
C LEU A 179 -3.61 4.34 -22.78
N ASP A 180 -2.41 3.75 -22.70
CA ASP A 180 -1.53 3.54 -23.85
C ASP A 180 -2.11 2.54 -24.85
N GLU A 181 -2.83 1.52 -24.38
CA GLU A 181 -3.59 0.60 -25.23
C GLU A 181 -4.80 1.29 -25.87
N TYR A 182 -5.51 2.14 -25.12
CA TYR A 182 -6.66 2.90 -25.61
C TYR A 182 -6.26 3.98 -26.64
N TYR A 183 -5.09 4.61 -26.45
CA TYR A 183 -4.47 5.54 -27.39
C TYR A 183 -3.12 5.02 -27.89
N PRO A 184 -3.07 4.04 -28.79
CA PRO A 184 -1.81 3.53 -29.32
C PRO A 184 -0.94 4.65 -29.91
N ASP A 185 0.35 4.64 -29.62
CA ASP A 185 1.30 5.59 -30.21
C ASP A 185 1.42 5.35 -31.73
N PRO A 186 0.99 6.30 -32.58
CA PRO A 186 1.06 6.14 -34.03
C PRO A 186 2.50 5.92 -34.52
N ALA A 187 3.50 6.48 -33.83
CA ALA A 187 4.91 6.32 -34.19
C ALA A 187 5.46 4.91 -33.89
N ARG A 188 4.76 4.12 -33.05
CA ARG A 188 5.09 2.71 -32.80
C ARG A 188 4.44 1.75 -33.80
N GLN A 189 3.54 2.24 -34.66
CA GLN A 189 2.89 1.42 -35.68
C GLN A 189 3.71 1.40 -36.98
N ALA A 190 3.68 0.27 -37.68
CA ALA A 190 4.29 0.19 -39.01
C ALA A 190 3.52 1.10 -39.99
N PRO A 191 4.20 1.74 -40.96
CA PRO A 191 3.56 2.57 -41.98
C PRO A 191 2.52 1.84 -42.84
#